data_AF-A0A7Z9ZEW7-F1
#
_entry.id   AF-A0A7Z9ZEW7-F1
#
_cell.length_a   1.000
_cell.length_b   1.000
_cell.length_c   1.000
_cell.angle_alpha   90.00
_cell.angle_beta   90.00
_cell.angle_gamma   90.00
#
_symmetry.space_group_name_H-M   'P 1'
#
loop_
_entity.id
_entity.type
_entity.pdbx_description
1 polymer ?
#
loop_
_entity_poly.entity_id
_entity_poly.type
_entity_poly.pdbx_seq_one_letter_code
_entity_poly.pdbx_strand_id
1 'polypeptide(L)'
;MIEGVATNIEGPRPEGAEASAPAWRIFCLGQFRVYRGQEEIKEWCRGKGPAQKVKAMFAYLLARGEKGASKWELLDLLWPHQKDMRRANNSFHAALYSLRRALEPGLRRGERASCITYQEGRCKFAPPGGCWVDADAFEGHYCQGQRLERLGQREAALLQYKMAEELYKGDYMAGISPKYTEDCADDWCRWRRFRLKDMYLTVLLKLARHYEERGQGEECLAYARKALAQDDCCEEAHRMMMRAFYRAGQREDLIRQYRLCQRILRRREDREPSAETVALYKRLLAALRKALNNLKN
;
A
#
# COMPACT_ATOMS: atom_id res chain seq x y z
N MET A 1 -26.35 -28.58 11.51
CA MET A 1 -25.91 -28.88 10.13
C MET A 1 -26.55 -27.85 9.22
N ILE A 2 -25.80 -26.80 8.88
CA ILE A 2 -26.16 -25.82 7.84
C ILE A 2 -24.85 -25.50 7.14
N GLU A 3 -24.71 -25.97 5.90
CA GLU A 3 -23.55 -25.77 5.05
C GLU A 3 -23.54 -24.34 4.50
N GLY A 4 -22.41 -23.65 4.66
CA GLY A 4 -22.17 -22.31 4.11
C GLY A 4 -21.66 -22.40 2.67
N VAL A 5 -22.46 -21.91 1.73
CA VAL A 5 -22.07 -21.72 0.33
C VAL A 5 -21.19 -20.48 0.24
N ALA A 6 -19.91 -20.68 -0.03
CA ALA A 6 -18.97 -19.62 -0.38
C ALA A 6 -19.16 -19.25 -1.86
N THR A 7 -19.67 -18.06 -2.12
CA THR A 7 -19.77 -17.49 -3.48
C THR A 7 -18.39 -17.03 -3.96
N ASN A 8 -17.83 -17.78 -4.92
CA ASN A 8 -16.73 -17.35 -5.77
C ASN A 8 -17.15 -16.16 -6.61
N ILE A 9 -16.40 -15.06 -6.55
CA ILE A 9 -16.52 -13.93 -7.47
C ILE A 9 -15.25 -13.91 -8.34
N GLU A 10 -15.27 -14.67 -9.44
CA GLU A 10 -14.33 -14.49 -10.54
C GLU A 10 -14.96 -13.53 -11.56
N GLY A 11 -14.34 -12.36 -11.77
CA GLY A 11 -14.71 -11.44 -12.85
C GLY A 11 -14.36 -12.01 -14.23
N PRO A 12 -14.93 -11.47 -15.32
CA PRO A 12 -14.80 -12.05 -16.66
C PRO A 12 -13.37 -11.92 -17.18
N ARG A 13 -12.78 -13.05 -17.60
CA ARG A 13 -11.51 -13.10 -18.33
C ARG A 13 -11.73 -12.67 -19.78
N PRO A 14 -10.93 -11.75 -20.34
CA PRO A 14 -10.89 -11.56 -21.78
C PRO A 14 -10.19 -12.76 -22.43
N GLU A 15 -10.86 -13.37 -23.41
CA GLU A 15 -10.28 -14.37 -24.30
C GLU A 15 -9.23 -13.70 -25.20
N GLY A 16 -8.07 -14.35 -25.36
CA GLY A 16 -7.09 -14.00 -26.40
C GLY A 16 -5.85 -13.24 -25.94
N ALA A 17 -5.10 -13.81 -25.00
CA ALA A 17 -3.63 -13.81 -24.91
C ALA A 17 -3.23 -14.44 -23.58
N GLU A 18 -2.73 -15.69 -23.59
CA GLU A 18 -1.99 -16.23 -22.44
C GLU A 18 -0.67 -15.48 -22.29
N ALA A 19 -0.73 -14.24 -21.81
CA ALA A 19 0.41 -13.63 -21.14
C ALA A 19 0.63 -14.45 -19.87
N SER A 20 1.52 -15.45 -19.94
CA SER A 20 1.95 -16.25 -18.80
C SER A 20 2.19 -15.30 -17.63
N ALA A 21 1.37 -15.42 -16.56
CA ALA A 21 1.53 -14.60 -15.37
C ALA A 21 3.00 -14.65 -14.93
N PRO A 22 3.59 -13.52 -14.49
CA PRO A 22 4.99 -13.49 -14.13
C PRO A 22 5.25 -14.56 -13.07
N ALA A 23 6.32 -15.33 -13.26
CA ALA A 23 6.66 -16.46 -12.40
C ALA A 23 6.84 -16.06 -10.93
N TRP A 24 7.02 -14.76 -10.67
CA TRP A 24 7.18 -14.19 -9.34
C TRP A 24 6.14 -13.09 -9.10
N ARG A 25 5.36 -13.23 -8.02
CA ARG A 25 4.43 -12.20 -7.53
C ARG A 25 4.78 -11.83 -6.10
N ILE A 26 5.02 -10.56 -5.85
CA ILE A 26 5.48 -10.08 -4.55
C ILE A 26 4.50 -9.02 -4.04
N PHE A 27 3.99 -9.27 -2.85
CA PHE A 27 3.08 -8.37 -2.16
C PHE A 27 3.83 -7.66 -1.04
N CYS A 28 3.92 -6.35 -1.17
CA CYS A 28 4.60 -5.43 -0.28
C CYS A 28 3.63 -4.45 0.40
N LEU A 29 2.44 -4.22 -0.16
CA LEU A 29 1.44 -3.30 0.40
C LEU A 29 0.54 -4.05 1.40
N GLY A 30 0.86 -3.97 2.69
CA GLY A 30 0.23 -4.77 3.74
C GLY A 30 1.08 -5.98 4.09
N GLN A 31 0.47 -7.17 4.16
CA GLN A 31 1.22 -8.37 4.57
C GLN A 31 2.27 -8.74 3.51
N PHE A 32 3.54 -8.81 3.92
CA PHE A 32 4.63 -9.18 3.02
C PHE A 32 4.56 -10.67 2.64
N ARG A 33 4.26 -10.95 1.37
CA ARG A 33 4.12 -12.30 0.81
C ARG A 33 4.86 -12.41 -0.53
N VAL A 34 5.43 -13.58 -0.80
CA VAL A 34 6.19 -13.85 -2.02
C VAL A 34 5.70 -15.15 -2.61
N TYR A 35 5.29 -15.11 -3.87
CA TYR A 35 4.79 -16.26 -4.59
C TYR A 35 5.72 -16.59 -5.75
N ARG A 36 5.96 -17.88 -5.91
CA ARG A 36 6.62 -18.48 -7.07
C ARG A 36 5.59 -19.33 -7.80
N GLY A 37 5.14 -18.87 -8.97
CA GLY A 37 3.94 -19.37 -9.63
C GLY A 37 2.73 -19.21 -8.71
N GLN A 38 2.14 -20.34 -8.28
CA GLN A 38 1.01 -20.38 -7.36
C GLN A 38 1.42 -20.63 -5.89
N GLU A 39 2.67 -21.01 -5.64
CA GLU A 39 3.13 -21.38 -4.30
C GLU A 39 3.65 -20.17 -3.51
N GLU A 40 3.15 -19.97 -2.29
CA GLU A 40 3.69 -18.98 -1.37
C GLU A 40 4.96 -19.49 -0.68
N ILE A 41 6.01 -18.66 -0.64
CA ILE A 41 7.21 -18.91 0.16
C ILE A 41 6.93 -18.58 1.62
N LYS A 42 6.49 -19.60 2.36
CA LYS A 42 6.27 -19.52 3.82
C LYS A 42 7.55 -19.84 4.61
N GLU A 43 8.33 -20.81 4.12
CA GLU A 43 9.56 -21.27 4.78
C GLU A 43 10.78 -20.50 4.26
N TRP A 44 11.12 -19.41 4.95
CA TRP A 44 12.32 -18.62 4.65
C TRP A 44 13.61 -19.25 5.19
N CYS A 45 13.51 -20.28 6.02
CA CYS A 45 14.63 -21.09 6.50
C CYS A 45 14.13 -22.47 6.92
N ARG A 46 14.82 -23.54 6.51
CA ARG A 46 14.54 -24.91 6.97
C ARG A 46 15.31 -25.17 8.26
N GLY A 47 14.73 -24.89 9.42
CA GLY A 47 15.30 -25.17 10.76
C GLY A 47 15.24 -24.01 11.76
N LYS A 48 16.01 -24.07 12.86
CA LYS A 48 16.13 -23.01 13.89
C LYS A 48 17.01 -21.82 13.44
N GLY A 49 16.96 -21.46 12.16
CA GLY A 49 17.72 -20.32 11.61
C GLY A 49 16.94 -19.01 11.68
N PRO A 50 17.59 -17.86 11.42
CA PRO A 50 16.95 -16.55 11.56
C PRO A 50 16.07 -16.25 10.33
N ALA A 51 14.95 -16.97 10.17
CA ALA A 51 14.02 -16.82 9.05
C ALA A 51 13.61 -15.36 8.82
N GLN A 52 13.45 -14.58 9.90
CA GLN A 52 13.20 -13.14 9.85
C GLN A 52 14.33 -12.34 9.18
N LYS A 53 15.61 -12.69 9.41
CA LYS A 53 16.74 -12.04 8.74
C LYS A 53 16.82 -12.41 7.26
N VAL A 54 16.48 -13.65 6.90
CA VAL A 54 16.44 -14.07 5.49
C VAL A 54 15.32 -13.33 4.75
N LYS A 55 14.13 -13.23 5.37
CA LYS A 55 13.00 -12.46 4.83
C LYS A 55 13.32 -10.97 4.72
N ALA A 56 13.98 -10.39 5.73
CA ALA A 56 14.43 -8.99 5.70
C ALA A 56 15.52 -8.74 4.63
N MET A 57 16.47 -9.67 4.47
CA MET A 57 17.47 -9.62 3.40
C MET A 57 16.79 -9.55 2.03
N PHE A 58 15.80 -10.40 1.79
CA PHE A 58 15.03 -10.39 0.55
C PHE A 58 14.27 -9.08 0.34
N ALA A 59 13.54 -8.60 1.36
CA ALA A 59 12.82 -7.34 1.30
C ALA A 59 13.74 -6.14 1.00
N TYR A 60 14.94 -6.11 1.60
CA TYR A 60 15.94 -5.09 1.33
C TYR A 60 16.45 -5.18 -0.12
N LEU A 61 16.80 -6.37 -0.60
CA LEU A 61 17.23 -6.56 -1.99
C LEU A 61 16.15 -6.13 -2.99
N LEU A 62 14.88 -6.46 -2.73
CA LEU A 62 13.75 -6.03 -3.54
C LEU A 62 13.64 -4.50 -3.59
N ALA A 63 13.79 -3.84 -2.44
CA ALA A 63 13.72 -2.38 -2.35
C ALA A 63 14.91 -1.67 -3.03
N ARG A 64 16.08 -2.31 -3.10
CA ARG A 64 17.25 -1.80 -3.83
C ARG A 64 17.14 -2.00 -5.35
N GLY A 65 16.32 -2.96 -5.79
CA GLY A 65 16.13 -3.29 -7.20
C GLY A 65 17.47 -3.48 -7.93
N GLU A 66 17.62 -2.87 -9.10
CA GLU A 66 18.80 -2.97 -9.95
C GLU A 66 20.10 -2.48 -9.31
N LYS A 67 20.03 -1.58 -8.31
CA LYS A 67 21.23 -1.14 -7.57
C LYS A 67 21.81 -2.28 -6.73
N GLY A 68 20.97 -3.20 -6.27
CA GLY A 68 21.36 -4.25 -5.34
C GLY A 68 21.89 -3.72 -4.00
N ALA A 69 22.37 -4.67 -3.19
CA ALA A 69 22.98 -4.40 -1.91
C ALA A 69 24.38 -5.02 -1.85
N SER A 70 25.35 -4.24 -1.41
CA SER A 70 26.66 -4.75 -1.03
C SER A 70 26.55 -5.67 0.19
N LYS A 71 27.56 -6.52 0.36
CA LYS A 71 27.69 -7.34 1.56
C LYS A 71 27.72 -6.48 2.84
N TRP A 72 28.36 -5.32 2.80
CA TRP A 72 28.45 -4.40 3.96
C TRP A 72 27.08 -3.85 4.33
N GLU A 73 26.31 -3.32 3.37
CA GLU A 73 24.93 -2.86 3.60
C GLU A 73 24.07 -3.97 4.24
N LEU A 74 24.20 -5.22 3.77
CA LEU A 74 23.46 -6.36 4.33
C LEU A 74 23.95 -6.79 5.73
N LEU A 75 25.24 -6.66 6.02
CA LEU A 75 25.80 -6.93 7.34
C LEU A 75 25.33 -5.89 8.35
N ASP A 76 25.39 -4.61 8.00
CA ASP A 76 24.97 -3.49 8.84
C ASP A 76 23.47 -3.57 9.14
N LEU A 77 22.66 -3.95 8.15
CA LEU A 77 21.22 -4.14 8.33
C LEU A 77 20.87 -5.29 9.28
N LEU A 78 21.50 -6.47 9.09
CA LEU A 78 21.03 -7.71 9.72
C LEU A 78 21.81 -8.11 10.98
N TRP A 79 23.04 -7.62 11.14
CA TRP A 79 23.93 -7.88 12.26
C TRP A 79 24.71 -6.62 12.71
N PRO A 80 24.05 -5.48 13.00
CA PRO A 80 24.72 -4.21 13.33
C PRO A 80 25.64 -4.29 14.56
N HIS A 81 25.41 -5.24 15.47
CA HIS A 81 26.17 -5.38 16.72
C HIS A 81 27.24 -6.47 16.67
N GLN A 82 27.43 -7.14 15.53
CA GLN A 82 28.39 -8.25 15.40
C GLN A 82 29.81 -7.72 15.18
N LYS A 83 30.62 -7.69 16.25
CA LYS A 83 32.00 -7.18 16.22
C LYS A 83 33.01 -8.12 15.55
N ASP A 84 32.80 -9.44 15.68
CA ASP A 84 33.67 -10.45 15.04
C ASP A 84 33.29 -10.61 13.55
N MET A 85 34.18 -10.14 12.68
CA MET A 85 34.01 -10.14 11.22
C MET A 85 33.96 -11.54 10.60
N ARG A 86 34.65 -12.53 11.18
CA ARG A 86 34.59 -13.91 10.68
C ARG A 86 33.20 -14.49 10.93
N ARG A 87 32.64 -14.26 12.12
CA ARG A 87 31.26 -14.67 12.45
C ARG A 87 30.22 -13.93 11.62
N ALA A 88 30.42 -12.62 11.40
CA ALA A 88 29.56 -11.81 10.54
C ALA A 88 29.52 -12.39 9.11
N ASN A 89 30.69 -12.67 8.52
CA ASN A 89 30.79 -13.24 7.19
C ASN A 89 30.13 -14.61 7.07
N ASN A 90 30.37 -15.50 8.04
CA ASN A 90 29.74 -16.83 8.06
C ASN A 90 28.21 -16.72 8.14
N SER A 91 27.70 -15.80 8.98
CA SER A 91 26.27 -15.55 9.12
C SER A 91 25.64 -15.00 7.84
N PHE A 92 26.32 -14.07 7.16
CA PHE A 92 25.92 -13.55 5.85
C PHE A 92 25.80 -14.67 4.82
N HIS A 93 26.85 -15.48 4.65
CA HIS A 93 26.83 -16.58 3.67
C HIS A 93 25.77 -17.62 3.99
N ALA A 94 25.56 -17.95 5.26
CA ALA A 94 24.49 -18.86 5.69
C ALA A 94 23.09 -18.32 5.38
N ALA A 95 22.85 -17.03 5.60
CA ALA A 95 21.58 -16.39 5.28
C ALA A 95 21.37 -16.26 3.76
N LEU A 96 22.39 -15.89 2.99
CA LEU A 96 22.34 -15.83 1.54
C LEU A 96 22.07 -17.22 0.93
N TYR A 97 22.71 -18.26 1.46
CA TYR A 97 22.42 -19.64 1.07
C TYR A 97 20.98 -20.03 1.39
N SER A 98 20.49 -19.70 2.59
CA SER A 98 19.10 -19.94 2.98
C SER A 98 18.10 -19.21 2.07
N LEU A 99 18.39 -17.96 1.72
CA LEU A 99 17.58 -17.17 0.78
C LEU A 99 17.51 -17.85 -0.59
N ARG A 100 18.66 -18.25 -1.14
CA ARG A 100 18.71 -18.97 -2.42
C ARG A 100 17.90 -20.25 -2.39
N ARG A 101 17.97 -21.03 -1.31
CA ARG A 101 17.19 -22.27 -1.14
C ARG A 101 15.69 -22.02 -0.94
N ALA A 102 15.31 -20.90 -0.33
CA ALA A 102 13.90 -20.52 -0.19
C ALA A 102 13.29 -20.12 -1.53
N LEU A 103 14.02 -19.37 -2.36
CA LEU A 103 13.59 -18.98 -3.71
C LEU A 103 13.66 -20.17 -4.69
N GLU A 104 14.67 -21.03 -4.54
CA GLU A 104 14.95 -22.15 -5.44
C GLU A 104 15.12 -23.46 -4.66
N PRO A 105 14.04 -24.07 -4.15
CA PRO A 105 14.09 -25.31 -3.39
C PRO A 105 14.71 -26.50 -4.14
N GLY A 106 14.69 -26.47 -5.48
CA GLY A 106 15.31 -27.48 -6.35
C GLY A 106 16.81 -27.31 -6.59
N LEU A 107 17.42 -26.20 -6.14
CA LEU A 107 18.81 -25.85 -6.44
C LEU A 107 19.81 -26.90 -5.91
N ARG A 108 20.50 -27.63 -6.79
CA ARG A 108 21.45 -28.67 -6.35
C ARG A 108 22.72 -28.06 -5.77
N ARG A 109 23.46 -28.84 -4.97
CA ARG A 109 24.74 -28.39 -4.40
C ARG A 109 25.73 -28.10 -5.54
N GLY A 110 26.25 -26.88 -5.59
CA GLY A 110 27.18 -26.44 -6.64
C GLY A 110 26.52 -25.74 -7.83
N GLU A 111 25.18 -25.80 -7.95
CA GLU A 111 24.47 -25.01 -8.96
C GLU A 111 24.41 -23.53 -8.56
N ARG A 112 24.47 -22.65 -9.57
CA ARG A 112 24.34 -21.21 -9.37
C ARG A 112 22.87 -20.86 -9.24
N ALA A 113 22.52 -20.16 -8.16
CA ALA A 113 21.17 -19.65 -8.00
C ALA A 113 20.85 -18.62 -9.10
N SER A 114 19.69 -18.76 -9.73
CA SER A 114 19.27 -17.91 -10.84
C SER A 114 18.62 -16.61 -10.38
N CYS A 115 17.93 -16.61 -9.23
CA CYS A 115 17.16 -15.47 -8.74
C CYS A 115 17.98 -14.45 -7.95
N ILE A 116 19.12 -14.86 -7.39
CA ILE A 116 20.02 -13.98 -6.62
C ILE A 116 21.39 -13.95 -7.28
N THR A 117 21.65 -12.88 -8.02
CA THR A 117 22.93 -12.66 -8.68
C THR A 117 23.91 -11.96 -7.72
N TYR A 118 25.20 -12.22 -7.92
CA TYR A 118 26.28 -11.53 -7.23
C TYR A 118 27.26 -11.01 -8.27
N GLN A 119 27.26 -9.71 -8.50
CA GLN A 119 28.07 -9.03 -9.51
C GLN A 119 28.65 -7.76 -8.90
N GLU A 120 29.92 -7.46 -9.19
CA GLU A 120 30.59 -6.22 -8.72
C GLU A 120 30.49 -6.01 -7.20
N GLY A 121 30.53 -7.09 -6.42
CA GLY A 121 30.44 -7.04 -4.95
C GLY A 121 29.02 -6.83 -4.40
N ARG A 122 27.99 -6.83 -5.25
CA ARG A 122 26.59 -6.58 -4.89
C ARG A 122 25.69 -7.77 -5.16
N CYS A 123 24.85 -8.10 -4.18
CA CYS A 123 23.73 -9.02 -4.31
C CYS A 123 22.54 -8.31 -4.95
N LYS A 124 21.87 -8.94 -5.91
CA LYS A 124 20.62 -8.44 -6.51
C LYS A 124 19.59 -9.55 -6.57
N PHE A 125 18.32 -9.20 -6.38
CA PHE A 125 17.21 -10.08 -6.74
C PHE A 125 16.84 -9.80 -8.19
N ALA A 126 17.13 -10.75 -9.07
CA ALA A 126 16.95 -10.64 -10.51
C ALA A 126 16.48 -11.99 -11.07
N PRO A 127 15.23 -12.40 -10.78
CA PRO A 127 14.72 -13.68 -11.26
C PRO A 127 14.60 -13.70 -12.80
N PRO A 128 14.91 -14.83 -13.46
CA PRO A 128 14.60 -15.01 -14.87
C PRO A 128 13.09 -14.79 -15.12
N GLY A 129 12.76 -14.02 -16.17
CA GLY A 129 11.38 -13.65 -16.47
C GLY A 129 10.82 -12.50 -15.63
N GLY A 130 11.63 -11.90 -14.74
CA GLY A 130 11.25 -10.76 -13.93
C GLY A 130 10.28 -11.10 -12.80
N CYS A 131 9.74 -10.06 -12.16
CA CYS A 131 8.75 -10.20 -11.11
C CYS A 131 7.72 -9.08 -11.19
N TRP A 132 6.52 -9.38 -10.72
CA TRP A 132 5.49 -8.39 -10.46
C TRP A 132 5.49 -8.04 -8.97
N VAL A 133 5.48 -6.75 -8.67
CA VAL A 133 5.43 -6.21 -7.31
C VAL A 133 4.20 -5.31 -7.20
N ASP A 134 3.34 -5.57 -6.23
CA ASP A 134 2.09 -4.81 -6.03
C ASP A 134 2.34 -3.30 -5.83
N ALA A 135 3.42 -2.93 -5.15
CA ALA A 135 3.82 -1.54 -4.94
C ALA A 135 4.20 -0.85 -6.25
N ASP A 136 4.97 -1.52 -7.12
CA ASP A 136 5.33 -0.98 -8.43
C ASP A 136 4.09 -0.86 -9.33
N ALA A 137 3.20 -1.86 -9.30
CA ALA A 137 1.94 -1.85 -10.04
C ALA A 137 0.99 -0.74 -9.56
N PHE A 138 0.90 -0.53 -8.24
CA PHE A 138 0.16 0.58 -7.63
C PHE A 138 0.68 1.93 -8.15
N GLU A 139 1.99 2.16 -8.10
CA GLU A 139 2.59 3.39 -8.60
C GLU A 139 2.35 3.58 -10.10
N GLY A 140 2.40 2.49 -10.87
CA GLY A 140 2.09 2.48 -12.31
C GLY A 140 0.66 2.91 -12.60
N HIS A 141 -0.32 2.31 -11.94
CA HIS A 141 -1.74 2.68 -12.09
C HIS A 141 -2.01 4.12 -11.65
N TYR A 142 -1.41 4.57 -10.54
CA TYR A 142 -1.51 5.97 -10.13
C TYR A 142 -0.99 6.94 -11.19
N CYS A 143 0.23 6.72 -11.69
CA CYS A 143 0.85 7.56 -12.71
C CYS A 143 0.04 7.58 -14.01
N GLN A 144 -0.47 6.42 -14.43
CA GLN A 144 -1.30 6.33 -15.62
C GLN A 144 -2.65 7.04 -15.43
N GLY A 145 -3.27 6.93 -14.25
CA GLY A 145 -4.46 7.69 -13.88
C GLY A 145 -4.24 9.21 -13.98
N GLN A 146 -3.14 9.71 -13.40
CA GLN A 146 -2.79 11.13 -13.50
C GLN A 146 -2.57 11.59 -14.94
N ARG A 147 -1.91 10.77 -15.76
CA ARG A 147 -1.70 11.06 -17.18
C ARG A 147 -3.03 11.14 -17.94
N LEU A 148 -3.94 10.19 -17.72
CA LEU A 148 -5.26 10.17 -18.36
C LEU A 148 -6.12 11.36 -17.94
N GLU A 149 -6.06 11.80 -16.68
CA GLU A 149 -6.73 13.03 -16.23
C GLU A 149 -6.23 14.26 -16.98
N ARG A 150 -4.91 14.41 -17.17
CA ARG A 150 -4.34 15.54 -17.94
C ARG A 150 -4.78 15.54 -19.40
N LEU A 151 -5.10 14.37 -19.94
CA LEU A 151 -5.63 14.20 -21.30
C LEU A 151 -7.16 14.33 -21.37
N GLY A 152 -7.84 14.66 -20.26
CA GLY A 152 -9.30 14.76 -20.19
C GLY A 152 -10.04 13.42 -20.22
N GLN A 153 -9.33 12.29 -20.17
CA GLN A 153 -9.90 10.95 -20.24
C GLN A 153 -10.36 10.47 -18.87
N ARG A 154 -11.40 11.12 -18.34
CA ARG A 154 -11.83 10.99 -16.95
C ARG A 154 -12.21 9.56 -16.53
N GLU A 155 -13.01 8.86 -17.34
CA GLU A 155 -13.46 7.50 -17.00
C GLU A 155 -12.30 6.50 -17.03
N ALA A 156 -11.39 6.63 -18.00
CA ALA A 156 -10.20 5.80 -18.08
C ALA A 156 -9.26 6.05 -16.88
N ALA A 157 -9.09 7.31 -16.47
CA ALA A 157 -8.34 7.66 -15.28
C ALA A 157 -8.94 7.05 -14.01
N LEU A 158 -10.27 7.09 -13.88
CA LEU A 158 -10.97 6.49 -12.75
C LEU A 158 -10.73 4.98 -12.66
N LEU A 159 -10.74 4.27 -13.79
CA LEU A 159 -10.45 2.84 -13.83
C LEU A 159 -9.04 2.55 -13.29
N GLN A 160 -8.05 3.36 -13.67
CA GLN A 160 -6.69 3.22 -13.15
C GLN A 160 -6.62 3.50 -11.65
N TYR A 161 -7.33 4.51 -11.15
CA TYR A 161 -7.40 4.77 -9.72
C TYR A 161 -8.09 3.66 -8.93
N LYS A 162 -9.12 3.00 -9.48
CA LYS A 162 -9.72 1.80 -8.88
C LYS A 162 -8.73 0.64 -8.82
N MET A 163 -8.00 0.37 -9.90
CA MET A 163 -6.95 -0.66 -9.93
C MET A 163 -5.85 -0.38 -8.89
N ALA A 164 -5.43 0.89 -8.74
CA ALA A 164 -4.49 1.28 -7.69
C ALA A 164 -5.08 1.04 -6.28
N GLU A 165 -6.33 1.44 -6.04
CA GLU A 165 -6.99 1.23 -4.73
C GLU A 165 -7.07 -0.24 -4.36
N GLU A 166 -7.33 -1.12 -5.33
CA GLU A 166 -7.38 -2.56 -5.10
C GLU A 166 -6.02 -3.16 -4.70
N LEU A 167 -4.90 -2.57 -5.11
CA LEU A 167 -3.57 -3.08 -4.77
C LEU A 167 -3.10 -2.64 -3.38
N TYR A 168 -3.56 -1.48 -2.89
CA TYR A 168 -3.12 -0.94 -1.61
C TYR A 168 -3.86 -1.60 -0.44
N LYS A 169 -3.28 -2.67 0.14
CA LYS A 169 -3.88 -3.39 1.28
C LYS A 169 -3.31 -3.01 2.65
N GLY A 170 -2.34 -2.09 2.71
CA GLY A 170 -1.75 -1.59 3.94
C GLY A 170 -0.34 -1.03 3.73
N ASP A 171 0.34 -0.74 4.82
CA ASP A 171 1.65 -0.10 4.79
C ASP A 171 2.70 -0.95 4.05
N TYR A 172 3.59 -0.27 3.31
CA TYR A 172 4.66 -0.91 2.58
C TYR A 172 5.61 -1.67 3.54
N MET A 173 5.83 -2.96 3.27
CA MET A 173 6.67 -3.87 4.06
C MET A 173 6.17 -4.11 5.50
N ALA A 174 4.87 -4.00 5.78
CA ALA A 174 4.33 -4.23 7.14
C ALA A 174 4.56 -5.66 7.68
N GLY A 175 4.84 -6.63 6.80
CA GLY A 175 5.20 -8.01 7.19
C GLY A 175 6.68 -8.25 7.51
N ILE A 176 7.51 -7.20 7.55
CA ILE A 176 8.92 -7.25 7.93
C ILE A 176 9.07 -6.60 9.31
N SER A 177 9.88 -7.20 10.18
CA SER A 177 10.10 -6.70 11.54
C SER A 177 10.59 -5.24 11.51
N PRO A 178 10.00 -4.33 12.32
CA PRO A 178 10.42 -2.92 12.42
C PRO A 178 11.91 -2.72 12.67
N LYS A 179 12.54 -3.64 13.43
CA LYS A 179 14.00 -3.70 13.61
C LYS A 179 14.83 -3.60 12.31
N TYR A 180 14.30 -4.11 11.19
CA TYR A 180 14.98 -4.12 9.89
C TYR A 180 14.44 -3.09 8.91
N THR A 181 13.44 -2.29 9.29
CA THR A 181 12.83 -1.28 8.40
C THR A 181 12.83 0.12 8.97
N GLU A 182 12.70 0.28 10.29
CA GLU A 182 12.53 1.54 11.02
C GLU A 182 13.68 1.78 12.00
N ASP A 183 14.05 0.77 12.81
CA ASP A 183 15.12 0.91 13.82
C ASP A 183 16.53 0.64 13.24
N CYS A 184 16.67 0.74 11.91
CA CYS A 184 17.94 0.51 11.22
C CYS A 184 18.55 1.83 10.73
N ALA A 185 19.87 1.90 10.63
CA ALA A 185 20.59 3.14 10.36
C ALA A 185 20.18 3.85 9.05
N ASP A 186 19.73 3.09 8.04
CA ASP A 186 19.39 3.60 6.70
C ASP A 186 17.90 3.97 6.55
N ASP A 187 17.02 3.50 7.46
CA ASP A 187 15.55 3.67 7.42
C ASP A 187 14.97 3.58 5.97
N TRP A 188 15.48 2.60 5.24
CA TRP A 188 15.38 2.49 3.77
C TRP A 188 13.94 2.40 3.25
N CYS A 189 13.00 2.06 4.13
CA CYS A 189 11.57 1.98 3.84
C CYS A 189 10.84 3.33 3.92
N ARG A 190 11.30 4.25 4.78
CA ARG A 190 10.48 5.39 5.24
C ARG A 190 10.00 6.29 4.11
N TRP A 191 10.90 6.71 3.23
CA TRP A 191 10.54 7.60 2.12
C TRP A 191 9.55 6.95 1.16
N ARG A 192 9.74 5.66 0.86
CA ARG A 192 8.83 4.93 -0.02
C ARG A 192 7.46 4.71 0.63
N ARG A 193 7.43 4.38 1.93
CA ARG A 193 6.17 4.29 2.72
C ARG A 193 5.40 5.60 2.67
N PHE A 194 6.06 6.71 2.97
CA PHE A 194 5.46 8.04 2.96
C PHE A 194 4.85 8.37 1.58
N ARG A 195 5.65 8.23 0.51
CA ARG A 195 5.21 8.48 -0.86
C ARG A 195 4.01 7.61 -1.26
N LEU A 196 4.07 6.31 -0.99
CA LEU A 196 2.98 5.39 -1.33
C LEU A 196 1.69 5.74 -0.58
N LYS A 197 1.79 6.13 0.69
CA LYS A 197 0.64 6.57 1.49
C LYS A 197 0.03 7.86 0.97
N ASP A 198 0.84 8.85 0.60
CA ASP A 198 0.40 10.12 0.01
C ASP A 198 -0.31 9.91 -1.35
N MET A 199 0.28 9.07 -2.21
CA MET A 199 -0.35 8.65 -3.46
C MET A 199 -1.70 7.96 -3.22
N TYR A 200 -1.77 7.08 -2.22
CA TYR A 200 -3.00 6.37 -1.89
C TYR A 200 -4.10 7.30 -1.36
N LEU A 201 -3.76 8.24 -0.48
CA LEU A 201 -4.68 9.28 -0.04
C LEU A 201 -5.23 10.08 -1.24
N THR A 202 -4.37 10.45 -2.19
CA THR A 202 -4.78 11.11 -3.43
C THR A 202 -5.75 10.25 -4.23
N VAL A 203 -5.47 8.96 -4.43
CA VAL A 203 -6.38 8.01 -5.11
C VAL A 203 -7.75 7.99 -4.46
N LEU A 204 -7.81 7.88 -3.13
CA LEU A 204 -9.06 7.83 -2.37
C LEU A 204 -9.88 9.12 -2.53
N LEU A 205 -9.23 10.29 -2.48
CA LEU A 205 -9.89 11.58 -2.68
C LEU A 205 -10.42 11.73 -4.11
N LYS A 206 -9.66 11.27 -5.12
CA LYS A 206 -10.10 11.27 -6.52
C LYS A 206 -11.33 10.39 -6.73
N LEU A 207 -11.34 9.19 -6.16
CA LEU A 207 -12.48 8.28 -6.20
C LEU A 207 -13.69 8.88 -5.48
N ALA A 208 -13.51 9.38 -4.25
CA ALA A 208 -14.58 10.02 -3.48
C ALA A 208 -15.18 11.21 -4.25
N ARG A 209 -14.35 12.06 -4.84
CA ARG A 209 -14.79 13.22 -5.63
C ARG A 209 -15.62 12.81 -6.85
N HIS A 210 -15.24 11.74 -7.54
CA HIS A 210 -16.01 11.23 -8.67
C HIS A 210 -17.43 10.84 -8.27
N TYR A 211 -17.57 10.03 -7.22
CA TYR A 211 -18.88 9.62 -6.71
C TYR A 211 -19.68 10.80 -6.14
N GLU A 212 -19.00 11.76 -5.49
CA GLU A 212 -19.62 13.00 -5.05
C GLU A 212 -20.28 13.74 -6.22
N GLU A 213 -19.58 13.93 -7.33
CA GLU A 213 -20.11 14.68 -8.48
C GLU A 213 -21.29 13.98 -9.18
N ARG A 214 -21.36 12.64 -9.10
CA ARG A 214 -22.47 11.85 -9.63
C ARG A 214 -23.65 11.69 -8.69
N GLY A 215 -23.58 12.27 -7.48
CA GLY A 215 -24.64 12.11 -6.47
C GLY A 215 -24.67 10.73 -5.81
N GLN A 216 -23.64 9.91 -6.01
CA GLN A 216 -23.48 8.58 -5.43
C GLN A 216 -22.91 8.72 -4.01
N GLY A 217 -23.80 9.05 -3.08
CA GLY A 217 -23.43 9.46 -1.71
C GLY A 217 -22.78 8.35 -0.89
N GLU A 218 -23.22 7.11 -1.02
CA GLU A 218 -22.70 5.98 -0.22
C GLU A 218 -21.24 5.66 -0.57
N GLU A 219 -20.92 5.61 -1.86
CA GLU A 219 -19.57 5.37 -2.36
C GLU A 219 -18.65 6.55 -2.04
N CYS A 220 -19.14 7.79 -2.18
CA CYS A 220 -18.41 8.97 -1.72
C CYS A 220 -18.04 8.86 -0.23
N LEU A 221 -18.99 8.48 0.62
CA LEU A 221 -18.75 8.27 2.05
C LEU A 221 -17.77 7.12 2.30
N ALA A 222 -17.86 6.02 1.55
CA ALA A 222 -16.96 4.88 1.68
C ALA A 222 -15.49 5.27 1.40
N TYR A 223 -15.22 5.96 0.29
CA TYR A 223 -13.87 6.41 -0.04
C TYR A 223 -13.37 7.53 0.87
N ALA A 224 -14.23 8.48 1.27
CA ALA A 224 -13.84 9.52 2.22
C ALA A 224 -13.49 8.94 3.60
N ARG A 225 -14.19 7.89 4.08
CA ARG A 225 -13.82 7.18 5.31
C ARG A 225 -12.48 6.47 5.18
N LYS A 226 -12.21 5.83 4.04
CA LYS A 226 -10.88 5.25 3.76
C LYS A 226 -9.79 6.32 3.80
N ALA A 227 -10.05 7.52 3.23
CA ALA A 227 -9.11 8.63 3.26
C ALA A 227 -8.83 9.10 4.70
N LEU A 228 -9.86 9.26 5.53
CA LEU A 228 -9.72 9.61 6.95
C LEU A 228 -9.04 8.53 7.80
N ALA A 229 -9.06 7.27 7.35
CA ALA A 229 -8.28 6.21 8.00
C ALA A 229 -6.77 6.31 7.68
N GLN A 230 -6.41 6.96 6.57
CA GLN A 230 -5.01 7.23 6.22
C GLN A 230 -4.52 8.52 6.89
N ASP A 231 -5.32 9.57 6.82
CA ASP A 231 -5.06 10.88 7.40
C ASP A 231 -6.35 11.43 8.03
N ASP A 232 -6.43 11.36 9.36
CA ASP A 232 -7.59 11.81 10.13
C ASP A 232 -7.75 13.35 10.13
N CYS A 233 -6.70 14.09 9.74
CA CYS A 233 -6.71 15.55 9.57
C CYS A 233 -7.11 16.01 8.16
N CYS A 234 -7.38 15.08 7.23
CA CYS A 234 -7.73 15.42 5.84
C CYS A 234 -9.07 16.15 5.75
N GLU A 235 -9.03 17.49 5.79
CA GLU A 235 -10.24 18.32 5.78
C GLU A 235 -11.07 18.15 4.51
N GLU A 236 -10.45 17.88 3.35
CA GLU A 236 -11.17 17.65 2.10
C GLU A 236 -12.12 16.45 2.20
N ALA A 237 -11.65 15.34 2.78
CA ALA A 237 -12.48 14.16 3.05
C ALA A 237 -13.63 14.49 4.02
N HIS A 238 -13.36 15.26 5.09
CA HIS A 238 -14.42 15.75 5.97
C HIS A 238 -15.46 16.59 5.23
N ARG A 239 -15.03 17.50 4.34
CA ARG A 239 -15.91 18.34 3.52
C ARG A 239 -16.75 17.51 2.55
N MET A 240 -16.18 16.46 1.93
CA MET A 240 -16.91 15.52 1.08
C MET A 240 -18.03 14.82 1.86
N MET A 241 -17.72 14.30 3.06
CA MET A 241 -18.73 13.65 3.91
C MET A 241 -19.84 14.62 4.33
N MET A 242 -19.50 15.87 4.68
CA MET A 242 -20.51 16.90 4.99
C MET A 242 -21.44 17.18 3.81
N ARG A 243 -20.92 17.24 2.58
CA ARG A 243 -21.73 17.42 1.37
C ARG A 243 -22.63 16.21 1.09
N ALA A 244 -22.13 14.99 1.30
CA ALA A 244 -22.92 13.77 1.17
C ALA A 244 -24.08 13.73 2.18
N PHE A 245 -23.82 13.99 3.46
CA PHE A 245 -24.87 14.05 4.49
C PHE A 245 -25.89 15.15 4.23
N TYR A 246 -25.45 16.31 3.75
CA TYR A 246 -26.36 17.38 3.33
C TYR A 246 -27.34 16.93 2.25
N ARG A 247 -26.84 16.30 1.17
CA ARG A 247 -27.69 15.84 0.06
C ARG A 247 -28.66 14.75 0.47
N ALA A 248 -28.28 13.92 1.45
CA ALA A 248 -29.14 12.91 2.04
C ALA A 248 -30.15 13.48 3.07
N GLY A 249 -30.13 14.78 3.35
CA GLY A 249 -30.98 15.40 4.39
C GLY A 249 -30.57 15.03 5.83
N GLN A 250 -29.42 14.38 6.02
CA GLN A 250 -28.94 13.88 7.30
C GLN A 250 -28.25 15.00 8.11
N ARG A 251 -29.07 15.90 8.66
CA ARG A 251 -28.61 17.09 9.39
C ARG A 251 -27.70 16.74 10.58
N GLU A 252 -28.06 15.75 11.38
CA GLU A 252 -27.30 15.39 12.58
C GLU A 252 -25.94 14.78 12.24
N ASP A 253 -25.85 13.97 11.19
CA ASP A 253 -24.58 13.44 10.68
C ASP A 253 -23.65 14.54 10.17
N LEU A 254 -24.19 15.53 9.46
CA LEU A 254 -23.43 16.70 9.03
C LEU A 254 -22.82 17.45 10.24
N ILE A 255 -23.61 17.69 11.28
CA ILE A 255 -23.15 18.38 12.51
C ILE A 255 -22.08 17.54 13.22
N ARG A 256 -22.31 16.23 13.36
CA ARG A 256 -21.34 15.30 13.97
C ARG A 256 -20.02 15.30 13.20
N GLN A 257 -20.07 15.28 11.87
CA GLN A 257 -18.89 15.25 11.03
C GLN A 257 -18.03 16.52 11.15
N TYR A 258 -18.66 17.70 11.20
CA TYR A 258 -17.94 18.95 11.41
C TYR A 258 -17.27 19.00 12.80
N ARG A 259 -18.01 18.59 13.85
CA ARG A 259 -17.46 18.53 15.22
C ARG A 259 -16.33 17.52 15.34
N LEU A 260 -16.39 16.41 14.60
CA LEU A 260 -15.32 15.42 14.55
C LEU A 260 -14.05 16.04 13.93
N CYS A 261 -14.19 16.70 12.78
CA CYS A 261 -13.10 17.44 12.12
C CYS A 261 -12.44 18.44 13.08
N GLN A 262 -13.23 19.31 13.73
CA GLN A 262 -12.72 20.26 14.74
C GLN A 262 -11.91 19.58 15.84
N ARG A 263 -12.44 18.49 16.40
CA ARG A 263 -11.80 17.78 17.51
C ARG A 263 -10.49 17.13 17.09
N ILE A 264 -10.43 16.51 15.92
CA ILE A 264 -9.23 15.83 15.43
C ILE A 264 -8.13 16.85 15.14
N LEU A 265 -8.45 17.92 14.39
CA LEU A 265 -7.48 18.97 14.07
C LEU A 265 -6.90 19.63 15.32
N ARG A 266 -7.74 19.91 16.32
CA ARG A 266 -7.26 20.43 17.60
C ARG A 266 -6.36 19.46 18.34
N ARG A 267 -6.72 18.18 18.37
CA ARG A 267 -5.94 17.16 19.09
C ARG A 267 -4.60 16.84 18.42
N ARG A 268 -4.56 16.79 17.09
CA ARG A 268 -3.40 16.31 16.30
C ARG A 268 -2.45 17.44 15.92
N GLU A 269 -2.99 18.61 15.60
CA GLU A 269 -2.25 19.71 14.96
C GLU A 269 -2.42 21.05 15.69
N ASP A 270 -3.13 21.08 16.82
CA ASP A 270 -3.46 22.28 17.61
C ASP A 270 -4.04 23.44 16.79
N ARG A 271 -4.86 23.12 15.79
CA ARG A 271 -5.50 24.13 14.92
C ARG A 271 -7.00 23.93 14.78
N GLU A 272 -7.68 25.02 14.39
CA GLU A 272 -9.08 24.97 13.97
C GLU A 272 -9.21 24.49 12.51
N PRO A 273 -10.42 24.08 12.08
CA PRO A 273 -10.71 23.89 10.67
C PRO A 273 -10.45 25.16 9.86
N SER A 274 -10.00 24.95 8.63
CA SER A 274 -9.83 26.00 7.64
C SER A 274 -11.11 26.83 7.43
N ALA A 275 -10.93 28.08 7.01
CA ALA A 275 -12.05 28.97 6.67
C ALA A 275 -13.01 28.35 5.64
N GLU A 276 -12.48 27.59 4.68
CA GLU A 276 -13.27 26.85 3.68
C GLU A 276 -14.20 25.83 4.34
N THR A 277 -13.68 25.02 5.27
CA THR A 277 -14.46 24.01 6.01
C THR A 277 -15.54 24.66 6.87
N VAL A 278 -15.21 25.74 7.59
CA VAL A 278 -16.18 26.49 8.40
C VAL A 278 -17.29 27.10 7.54
N ALA A 279 -16.92 27.74 6.43
CA ALA A 279 -17.87 28.36 5.50
C ALA A 279 -18.81 27.33 4.88
N LEU A 280 -18.27 26.18 4.46
CA LEU A 280 -19.08 25.06 3.95
C LEU A 280 -20.12 24.61 4.97
N TYR A 281 -19.69 24.30 6.21
CA TYR A 281 -20.59 23.84 7.27
C TYR A 281 -21.75 24.81 7.51
N LYS A 282 -21.43 26.12 7.68
CA LYS A 282 -22.44 27.16 7.91
C LYS A 282 -23.46 27.24 6.77
N ARG A 283 -22.99 27.19 5.52
CA ARG A 283 -23.83 27.23 4.31
C ARG A 283 -24.79 26.04 4.24
N LEU A 284 -24.28 24.82 4.43
CA LEU A 284 -25.10 23.60 4.36
C LEU A 284 -26.15 23.56 5.48
N LEU A 285 -25.77 23.96 6.71
CA LEU A 285 -26.70 24.00 7.84
C LEU A 285 -27.83 25.02 7.64
N ALA A 286 -27.50 26.21 7.11
CA ALA A 286 -28.50 27.23 6.79
C ALA A 286 -29.49 26.75 5.72
N ALA A 287 -28.99 26.04 4.69
CA ALA A 287 -29.83 25.49 3.62
C ALA A 287 -30.81 24.42 4.16
N LEU A 288 -30.37 23.52 5.03
CA LEU A 288 -31.25 22.52 5.67
C LEU A 288 -32.34 23.15 6.53
N ARG A 289 -32.01 24.22 7.28
CA ARG A 289 -33.00 24.96 8.09
C ARG A 289 -34.10 25.59 7.22
N LYS A 290 -33.71 26.21 6.10
CA LYS A 290 -34.68 26.78 5.16
C LYS A 290 -35.60 25.71 4.57
N ALA A 291 -35.04 24.57 4.15
CA ALA A 291 -35.83 23.45 3.63
C ALA A 291 -36.84 22.92 4.65
N LEU A 292 -36.45 22.78 5.93
CA LEU A 292 -37.34 22.34 7.01
C LEU A 292 -38.46 23.36 7.31
N ASN A 293 -38.17 24.66 7.26
CA ASN A 293 -39.19 25.69 7.48
C ASN A 293 -40.20 25.74 6.32
N ASN A 294 -39.75 25.52 5.09
CA ASN A 294 -40.62 25.46 3.91
C ASN A 294 -41.53 24.22 3.87
N LEU A 295 -41.20 23.16 4.59
CA LEU A 295 -42.04 21.96 4.73
C LEU A 295 -43.10 22.08 5.84
N LYS A 296 -42.99 23.09 6.70
CA LYS A 296 -43.90 23.34 7.84
C LYS A 296 -44.93 24.44 7.57
N ASN A 297 -44.76 25.19 6.50
CA ASN A 297 -45.69 26.21 6.00
C ASN A 297 -46.42 25.67 4.77
#